data_AF-B4G638-F1
#
_entry.id   AF-B4G638-F1
#
_cell.length_a   1.000
_cell.length_b   1.000
_cell.length_c   1.000
_cell.angle_alpha   90.00
_cell.angle_beta   90.00
_cell.angle_gamma   90.00
#
_symmetry.space_group_name_H-M   'P 1'
#
loop_
_entity.id
_entity.type
_entity.pdbx_description
1 polymer ?
#
loop_
_entity_poly.entity_id
_entity_poly.type
_entity_poly.pdbx_seq_one_letter_code
_entity_poly.pdbx_strand_id
1 'polypeptide(L)'
;MIKRLKCDLSPELTTCLKLSDMDRSDCCRIKEPIPYDGECFLKDIGKELSKLYRRHDRMFDKRRRIMEMAMPRHRKCRYVPKCACQFSKTIDIVHADQPSYTRTEQLALPTVRRLLNRRQLALSTGDSIGESILNRLLRYSYLSLYSRLTNIQPLKKPVKKKKPTKKQKIRQNRFFAKLATPKVVPTPPKPERQFKEMSQGRLKRLSRPKRYVDEVKTPWELTETMRKYKPTKRIKTMAKPNERENVHINENPEKVSPNALTYKPSARIKEMSQPLTMHEANTVPADIKEDPFAIAPNALKYKASSRIKELAEPKEFENTHIRENPFAISPAALKAKATPRLIALAKPKGG
;
A
#
# COMPACT_ATOMS: atom_id res chain seq x y z
N MET A 1 -8.49 7.87 51.57
CA MET A 1 -7.23 7.10 51.64
C MET A 1 -7.41 5.77 50.92
N ILE A 2 -6.86 5.63 49.70
CA ILE A 2 -6.89 4.37 48.95
C ILE A 2 -5.71 3.52 49.44
N LYS A 3 -5.98 2.50 50.27
CA LYS A 3 -4.96 1.53 50.69
C LYS A 3 -4.50 0.76 49.45
N ARG A 4 -3.24 0.94 49.04
CA ARG A 4 -2.60 0.09 48.04
C ARG A 4 -2.34 -1.28 48.67
N LEU A 5 -3.09 -2.28 48.25
CA LEU A 5 -2.82 -3.68 48.61
C LEU A 5 -1.44 -4.06 48.02
N LYS A 6 -0.52 -4.46 48.89
CA LYS A 6 0.75 -5.11 48.50
C LYS A 6 0.39 -6.48 47.91
N CYS A 7 1.03 -6.83 46.80
CA CYS A 7 0.99 -8.19 46.29
C CYS A 7 1.90 -9.04 47.17
N ASP A 8 1.30 -9.81 48.07
CA ASP A 8 2.03 -10.83 48.81
C ASP A 8 2.33 -12.00 47.86
N LEU A 9 3.61 -12.25 47.64
CA LEU A 9 4.17 -13.37 46.86
C LEU A 9 4.17 -14.63 47.73
N SER A 10 2.99 -15.16 48.09
CA SER A 10 2.91 -16.53 48.59
C SER A 10 2.99 -17.52 47.40
N PRO A 11 3.84 -18.54 47.46
CA PRO A 11 4.11 -19.42 46.31
C PRO A 11 2.97 -20.39 45.97
N GLU A 12 1.89 -20.43 46.76
CA GLU A 12 0.81 -21.41 46.60
C GLU A 12 -0.40 -20.88 45.80
N LEU A 13 -0.45 -19.58 45.49
CA LEU A 13 -1.57 -18.96 44.74
C LEU A 13 -1.16 -18.30 43.42
N THR A 14 0.05 -18.61 42.92
CA THR A 14 0.55 -18.08 41.65
C THR A 14 0.65 -19.18 40.60
N THR A 15 -0.48 -19.80 40.25
CA THR A 15 -0.57 -20.47 38.96
C THR A 15 -1.89 -20.14 38.29
N CYS A 16 -1.78 -19.34 37.22
CA CYS A 16 -2.67 -19.36 36.08
C CYS A 16 -4.15 -19.07 36.37
N LEU A 17 -4.55 -17.80 36.32
CA LEU A 17 -5.93 -17.48 35.95
C LEU A 17 -6.24 -18.20 34.63
N LYS A 18 -7.14 -19.18 34.70
CA LYS A 18 -7.69 -19.86 33.52
C LYS A 18 -8.68 -18.89 32.87
N LEU A 19 -9.01 -19.11 31.59
CA LEU A 19 -10.00 -18.30 30.88
C LEU A 19 -11.36 -18.25 31.61
N SER A 20 -11.67 -19.30 32.39
CA SER A 20 -12.84 -19.38 33.27
C SER A 20 -12.89 -18.33 34.37
N ASP A 21 -11.73 -17.81 34.80
CA ASP A 21 -11.64 -16.97 35.99
C ASP A 21 -11.88 -15.48 35.66
N MET A 22 -12.07 -15.16 34.37
CA MET A 22 -12.47 -13.84 33.88
C MET A 22 -13.98 -13.58 34.05
N ASP A 23 -14.80 -14.63 34.13
CA ASP A 23 -16.25 -14.54 34.30
C ASP A 23 -16.63 -14.77 35.77
N ARG A 24 -16.51 -13.73 36.60
CA ARG A 24 -17.07 -13.73 37.97
C ARG A 24 -18.56 -13.42 37.92
N SER A 25 -19.39 -14.44 37.77
CA SER A 25 -20.87 -14.35 37.87
C SER A 25 -21.35 -13.73 39.18
N ASP A 26 -20.58 -13.88 40.25
CA ASP A 26 -20.96 -13.52 41.61
C ASP A 26 -20.88 -12.00 41.87
N CYS A 27 -20.36 -11.23 40.91
CA CYS A 27 -20.11 -9.80 41.06
C CYS A 27 -21.36 -8.92 40.83
N CYS A 28 -22.42 -9.43 40.20
CA CYS A 28 -23.59 -8.63 39.81
C CYS A 28 -24.85 -9.08 40.55
N ARG A 29 -25.41 -8.22 41.42
CA ARG A 29 -26.81 -8.37 41.87
C ARG A 29 -27.71 -8.07 40.69
N ILE A 30 -28.40 -9.09 40.16
CA ILE A 30 -29.41 -8.94 39.10
C ILE A 30 -30.46 -7.95 39.61
N LYS A 31 -30.51 -6.75 39.01
CA LYS A 31 -31.55 -5.77 39.26
C LYS A 31 -32.56 -5.86 38.12
N GLU A 32 -33.75 -6.28 38.51
CA GLU A 32 -35.01 -6.31 37.77
C GLU A 32 -35.23 -7.54 36.85
N PRO A 33 -36.32 -8.29 37.04
CA PRO A 33 -36.72 -9.34 36.12
C PRO A 33 -37.17 -8.74 34.78
N ILE A 34 -36.99 -9.51 33.71
CA ILE A 34 -37.40 -9.14 32.36
C ILE A 34 -38.94 -8.96 32.36
N PRO A 35 -39.49 -7.88 31.77
CA PRO A 35 -40.93 -7.68 31.69
C PRO A 35 -41.61 -8.84 30.96
N TYR A 36 -42.81 -9.21 31.42
CA TYR A 36 -43.55 -10.42 31.02
C TYR A 36 -43.73 -10.56 29.49
N ASP A 37 -43.85 -9.43 28.78
CA ASP A 37 -43.99 -9.38 27.32
C ASP A 37 -42.71 -9.78 26.55
N GLY A 38 -41.56 -9.78 27.24
CA GLY A 38 -40.25 -10.17 26.69
C GLY A 38 -39.99 -11.67 26.68
N GLU A 39 -40.79 -12.46 27.40
CA GLU A 39 -40.64 -13.92 27.50
C GLU A 39 -40.84 -14.64 26.16
N CYS A 40 -41.66 -14.06 25.28
CA CYS A 40 -41.91 -14.61 23.95
C CYS A 40 -40.65 -14.57 23.07
N PHE A 41 -39.81 -13.53 23.23
CA PHE A 41 -38.57 -13.35 22.47
C PHE A 41 -37.36 -14.08 23.07
N LEU A 42 -37.42 -14.46 24.34
CA LEU A 42 -36.32 -15.14 25.06
C LEU A 42 -35.88 -16.45 24.37
N LYS A 43 -36.82 -17.19 23.78
CA LYS A 43 -36.50 -18.43 23.03
C LYS A 43 -35.69 -18.13 21.76
N ASP A 44 -36.02 -17.07 21.03
CA ASP A 44 -35.34 -16.72 19.78
C ASP A 44 -34.04 -15.98 20.03
N ILE A 45 -34.00 -15.11 21.05
CA ILE A 45 -32.77 -14.50 21.56
C ILE A 45 -31.81 -15.59 22.05
N GLY A 46 -32.28 -16.59 22.80
CA GLY A 46 -31.46 -17.71 23.26
C GLY A 46 -30.90 -18.56 22.09
N LYS A 47 -31.69 -18.77 21.04
CA LYS A 47 -31.23 -19.46 19.82
C LYS A 47 -30.19 -18.63 19.06
N GLU A 48 -30.38 -17.32 18.91
CA GLU A 48 -29.38 -16.47 18.25
C GLU A 48 -28.11 -16.32 19.08
N LEU A 49 -28.23 -16.16 20.40
CA LEU A 49 -27.10 -16.11 21.33
C LEU A 49 -26.29 -17.41 21.28
N SER A 50 -26.94 -18.58 21.31
CA SER A 50 -26.26 -19.88 21.21
C SER A 50 -25.61 -20.09 19.84
N LYS A 51 -26.21 -19.60 18.74
CA LYS A 51 -25.54 -19.57 17.42
C LYS A 51 -24.32 -18.67 17.41
N LEU A 52 -24.39 -17.53 18.10
CA LEU A 52 -23.30 -16.55 18.19
C LEU A 52 -22.14 -17.11 18.99
N TYR A 53 -22.40 -17.75 20.14
CA TYR A 53 -21.40 -18.52 20.89
C TYR A 53 -20.78 -19.62 20.04
N ARG A 54 -21.57 -20.43 19.34
CA ARG A 54 -21.03 -21.47 18.43
C ARG A 54 -20.17 -20.89 17.31
N ARG A 55 -20.48 -19.70 16.77
CA ARG A 55 -19.65 -19.03 15.77
C ARG A 55 -18.36 -18.49 16.38
N HIS A 56 -18.47 -17.90 17.57
CA HIS A 56 -17.35 -17.43 18.36
C HIS A 56 -16.40 -18.60 18.60
N ASP A 57 -16.83 -19.70 19.20
CA ASP A 57 -16.01 -20.89 19.48
C ASP A 57 -15.34 -21.45 18.22
N ARG A 58 -16.09 -21.60 17.12
CA ARG A 58 -15.55 -22.04 15.83
C ARG A 58 -14.48 -21.09 15.26
N MET A 59 -14.52 -19.81 15.59
CA MET A 59 -13.51 -18.84 15.18
C MET A 59 -12.20 -19.07 15.95
N PHE A 60 -12.26 -19.43 17.24
CA PHE A 60 -11.10 -19.82 18.04
C PHE A 60 -10.55 -21.17 17.57
N ASP A 61 -11.41 -22.15 17.27
CA ASP A 61 -10.99 -23.46 16.77
C ASP A 61 -10.24 -23.35 15.43
N LYS A 62 -10.79 -22.57 14.47
CA LYS A 62 -10.16 -22.36 13.15
C LYS A 62 -8.86 -21.57 13.21
N ARG A 63 -8.64 -20.81 14.29
CA ARG A 63 -7.47 -19.94 14.47
C ARG A 63 -6.61 -20.37 15.66
N ARG A 64 -6.78 -21.61 16.14
CA ARG A 64 -6.15 -22.12 17.37
C ARG A 64 -4.64 -21.90 17.38
N ARG A 65 -3.96 -22.24 16.27
CA ARG A 65 -2.52 -22.01 16.08
C ARG A 65 -2.12 -20.54 16.17
N ILE A 66 -2.92 -19.62 15.61
CA ILE A 66 -2.63 -18.18 15.63
C ILE A 66 -2.79 -17.62 17.05
N MET A 67 -3.81 -18.08 17.77
CA MET A 67 -4.05 -17.70 19.17
C MET A 67 -2.95 -18.22 20.09
N GLU A 68 -2.45 -19.42 19.84
CA GLU A 68 -1.34 -20.03 20.56
C GLU A 68 -0.02 -19.26 20.32
N MET A 69 0.22 -18.80 19.09
CA MET A 69 1.36 -17.91 18.79
C MET A 69 1.21 -16.49 19.38
N ALA A 70 -0.03 -16.00 19.54
CA ALA A 70 -0.32 -14.69 20.10
C ALA A 70 -0.19 -14.64 21.62
N MET A 71 -0.15 -15.80 22.30
CA MET A 71 0.12 -15.85 23.73
C MET A 71 1.58 -15.50 24.02
N PRO A 72 1.85 -14.42 24.79
CA PRO A 72 3.21 -14.05 25.12
C PRO A 72 3.85 -15.16 25.95
N ARG A 73 5.03 -15.62 25.54
CA ARG A 73 5.79 -16.67 26.25
C ARG A 73 6.09 -16.32 27.70
N HIS A 74 6.10 -15.03 28.06
CA HIS A 74 6.32 -14.55 29.43
C HIS A 74 5.20 -13.57 29.81
N ARG A 75 4.31 -14.01 30.71
CA ARG A 75 3.16 -13.22 31.17
C ARG A 75 3.61 -12.25 32.26
N LYS A 76 3.48 -10.93 32.03
CA LYS A 76 3.71 -9.92 33.07
C LYS A 76 2.40 -9.65 33.81
N CYS A 77 2.38 -9.82 35.14
CA CYS A 77 1.20 -9.78 36.01
C CYS A 77 0.55 -8.39 36.21
N ARG A 78 0.58 -7.48 35.22
CA ARG A 78 0.19 -6.08 35.45
C ARG A 78 -1.28 -5.75 35.16
N TYR A 79 -2.08 -6.72 34.73
CA TYR A 79 -3.47 -6.48 34.38
C TYR A 79 -4.41 -7.23 35.33
N VAL A 80 -4.95 -6.52 36.31
CA VAL A 80 -6.12 -6.98 37.07
C VAL A 80 -7.35 -6.53 36.25
N PRO A 81 -8.17 -7.46 35.72
CA PRO A 81 -9.39 -7.07 35.03
C PRO A 81 -10.33 -6.36 36.00
N LYS A 82 -10.80 -5.17 35.65
CA LYS A 82 -11.90 -4.50 36.36
C LYS A 82 -13.20 -5.25 36.04
N CYS A 83 -14.12 -5.43 37.00
CA CYS A 83 -15.46 -5.96 36.69
C CYS A 83 -16.10 -5.08 35.61
N ALA A 84 -16.82 -5.68 34.66
CA ALA A 84 -17.58 -4.95 33.65
C ALA A 84 -18.90 -4.35 34.19
N CYS A 85 -19.12 -4.38 35.50
CA CYS A 85 -20.43 -4.32 36.13
C CYS A 85 -21.03 -2.91 36.30
N GLN A 86 -20.46 -1.89 35.68
CA GLN A 86 -21.08 -0.56 35.58
C GLN A 86 -20.91 0.00 34.17
N PHE A 87 -21.81 -0.40 33.26
CA PHE A 87 -22.09 0.44 32.09
C PHE A 87 -22.91 1.63 32.60
N SER A 88 -22.26 2.78 32.80
CA SER A 88 -22.93 4.04 33.17
C SER A 88 -23.79 4.64 32.04
N LYS A 89 -23.83 3.97 30.89
CA LYS A 89 -24.60 4.39 29.72
C LYS A 89 -25.72 3.39 29.51
N THR A 90 -26.94 3.88 29.45
CA THR A 90 -28.10 3.12 28.96
C THR A 90 -27.74 2.56 27.59
N ILE A 91 -27.77 1.24 27.46
CA ILE A 91 -27.53 0.58 26.18
C ILE A 91 -28.82 0.71 25.39
N ASP A 92 -28.87 1.66 24.47
CA ASP A 92 -30.00 1.78 23.55
C ASP A 92 -29.92 0.59 22.57
N ILE A 93 -30.87 -0.34 22.70
CA ILE A 93 -31.00 -1.48 21.81
C ILE A 93 -31.58 -0.97 20.49
N VAL A 94 -30.71 -0.71 19.51
CA VAL A 94 -31.12 -0.40 18.14
C VAL A 94 -31.37 -1.72 17.41
N HIS A 95 -32.64 -2.06 17.19
CA HIS A 95 -33.03 -3.24 16.42
C HIS A 95 -32.54 -3.11 14.97
N ALA A 96 -31.71 -4.07 14.54
CA ALA A 96 -31.22 -4.19 13.17
C ALA A 96 -32.06 -5.24 12.43
N ASP A 97 -33.26 -4.87 12.02
CA ASP A 97 -34.18 -5.80 11.38
C ASP A 97 -33.96 -5.84 9.86
N GLN A 98 -33.29 -6.91 9.43
CA GLN A 98 -33.28 -7.54 8.08
C GLN A 98 -32.85 -6.69 6.86
N PRO A 99 -32.21 -7.30 5.83
CA PRO A 99 -31.98 -6.66 4.54
C PRO A 99 -33.30 -6.57 3.78
N SER A 100 -34.08 -5.57 4.13
CA SER A 100 -35.14 -5.04 3.30
C SER A 100 -34.49 -4.01 2.36
N TYR A 101 -34.93 -3.94 1.10
CA TYR A 101 -34.56 -2.86 0.16
C TYR A 101 -35.16 -1.53 0.64
N THR A 102 -34.81 -1.07 1.84
CA THR A 102 -35.44 0.03 2.54
C THR A 102 -34.74 1.36 2.30
N ARG A 103 -35.50 2.41 2.62
CA ARG A 103 -35.16 3.84 2.68
C ARG A 103 -33.72 4.15 3.12
N THR A 104 -33.07 3.31 3.93
CA THR A 104 -31.66 3.44 4.31
C THR A 104 -30.68 3.28 3.14
N GLU A 105 -30.93 2.43 2.14
CA GLU A 105 -30.13 2.38 0.90
C GLU A 105 -30.33 3.65 0.04
N GLN A 106 -31.55 4.21 0.03
CA GLN A 106 -31.83 5.50 -0.62
C GLN A 106 -31.15 6.67 0.12
N LEU A 107 -31.02 6.56 1.45
CA LEU A 107 -30.28 7.50 2.31
C LEU A 107 -28.76 7.26 2.29
N ALA A 108 -28.29 6.07 1.88
CA ALA A 108 -26.88 5.73 1.73
C ALA A 108 -26.27 6.26 0.43
N LEU A 109 -27.09 6.58 -0.58
CA LEU A 109 -26.61 7.33 -1.74
C LEU A 109 -26.31 8.78 -1.32
N PRO A 110 -25.12 9.33 -1.65
CA PRO A 110 -24.84 10.73 -1.38
C PRO A 110 -25.92 11.60 -2.01
N THR A 111 -26.41 12.60 -1.25
CA THR A 111 -27.50 13.46 -1.69
C THR A 111 -27.23 13.98 -3.11
N VAL A 112 -28.27 14.03 -3.95
CA VAL A 112 -28.18 14.46 -5.35
C VAL A 112 -27.38 15.77 -5.48
N ARG A 113 -27.56 16.69 -4.53
CA ARG A 113 -26.83 17.95 -4.43
C ARG A 113 -25.31 17.77 -4.29
N ARG A 114 -24.85 16.85 -3.44
CA ARG A 114 -23.41 16.52 -3.30
C ARG A 114 -22.85 15.93 -4.59
N LEU A 115 -23.61 15.06 -5.25
CA LEU A 115 -23.22 14.46 -6.54
C LEU A 115 -23.15 15.50 -7.66
N LEU A 116 -24.08 16.46 -7.70
CA LEU A 116 -24.06 17.58 -8.65
C LEU A 116 -22.86 18.51 -8.42
N ASN A 117 -22.58 18.89 -7.17
CA ASN A 117 -21.42 19.73 -6.83
C ASN A 117 -20.11 19.04 -7.21
N ARG A 118 -19.97 17.73 -6.90
CA ARG A 118 -18.79 16.95 -7.32
C ARG A 118 -18.69 16.83 -8.83
N ARG A 119 -19.82 16.77 -9.55
CA ARG A 119 -19.82 16.73 -11.02
C ARG A 119 -19.35 18.05 -11.62
N GLN A 120 -19.77 19.19 -11.07
CA GLN A 120 -19.29 20.50 -11.51
C GLN A 120 -17.78 20.63 -11.31
N LEU A 121 -17.26 20.17 -10.16
CA LEU A 121 -15.82 20.10 -9.91
C LEU A 121 -15.12 19.22 -10.95
N ALA A 122 -15.62 18.00 -11.18
CA ALA A 122 -15.06 17.09 -12.19
C ALA A 122 -15.05 17.67 -13.62
N LEU A 123 -16.07 18.47 -13.98
CA LEU A 123 -16.12 19.19 -15.25
C LEU A 123 -15.08 20.32 -15.31
N SER A 124 -14.90 21.06 -14.21
CA SER A 124 -13.89 22.12 -14.13
C SER A 124 -12.46 21.58 -14.15
N THR A 125 -12.22 20.38 -13.59
CA THR A 125 -10.91 19.73 -13.56
C THR A 125 -10.60 18.93 -14.83
N GLY A 126 -11.60 18.65 -15.66
CA GLY A 126 -11.45 17.86 -16.90
C GLY A 126 -11.43 16.33 -16.67
N ASP A 127 -11.91 15.85 -15.52
CA ASP A 127 -11.89 14.44 -15.14
C ASP A 127 -12.99 13.62 -15.82
N SER A 128 -12.77 13.22 -17.08
CA SER A 128 -13.75 12.45 -17.88
C SER A 128 -14.19 11.12 -17.24
N ILE A 129 -13.29 10.44 -16.52
CA ILE A 129 -13.58 9.19 -15.79
C ILE A 129 -14.49 9.49 -14.60
N GLY A 130 -14.14 10.50 -13.80
CA GLY A 130 -14.91 10.93 -12.63
C GLY A 130 -16.31 11.39 -13.03
N GLU A 131 -16.42 12.17 -14.11
CA GLU A 131 -17.69 12.62 -14.67
C GLU A 131 -18.59 11.43 -15.05
N SER A 132 -18.02 10.40 -15.70
CA SER A 132 -18.79 9.21 -16.10
C SER A 132 -19.35 8.42 -14.91
N ILE A 133 -18.59 8.32 -13.82
CA ILE A 133 -18.99 7.65 -12.57
C ILE A 133 -20.07 8.47 -11.86
N LEU A 134 -19.88 9.79 -11.76
CA LEU A 134 -20.85 10.70 -11.14
C LEU A 134 -22.16 10.75 -11.94
N ASN A 135 -22.12 10.77 -13.27
CA ASN A 135 -23.29 10.66 -14.14
C ASN A 135 -24.03 9.33 -13.95
N ARG A 136 -23.31 8.23 -13.68
CA ARG A 136 -23.91 6.94 -13.34
C ARG A 136 -24.60 6.99 -11.97
N LEU A 137 -23.95 7.52 -10.94
CA LEU A 137 -24.51 7.65 -9.59
C LEU A 137 -25.72 8.59 -9.57
N LEU A 138 -25.64 9.73 -10.26
CA LEU A 138 -26.75 10.67 -10.43
C LEU A 138 -27.96 9.98 -11.05
N ARG A 139 -27.79 9.15 -12.10
CA ARG A 139 -28.91 8.39 -12.68
C ARG A 139 -29.57 7.43 -11.68
N TYR A 140 -28.79 6.82 -10.78
CA TYR A 140 -29.36 5.96 -9.74
C TYR A 140 -30.05 6.78 -8.65
N SER A 141 -29.48 7.92 -8.25
CA SER A 141 -30.09 8.79 -7.24
C SER A 141 -31.34 9.50 -7.74
N TYR A 142 -31.39 9.91 -9.02
CA TYR A 142 -32.57 10.52 -9.65
C TYR A 142 -33.75 9.54 -9.80
N LEU A 143 -33.50 8.23 -9.71
CA LEU A 143 -34.55 7.21 -9.71
C LEU A 143 -35.11 6.94 -8.30
N SER A 144 -34.56 7.58 -7.26
CA SER A 144 -35.08 7.49 -5.89
C SER A 144 -36.40 8.25 -5.71
N LEU A 145 -37.17 7.83 -4.70
CA LEU A 145 -38.51 8.36 -4.41
C LEU A 145 -38.49 9.89 -4.19
N TYR A 146 -37.49 10.40 -3.47
CA TYR A 146 -37.29 11.83 -3.21
C TYR A 146 -37.01 12.66 -4.46
N SER A 147 -36.43 12.05 -5.50
CA SER A 147 -36.18 12.75 -6.76
C SER A 147 -37.42 12.85 -7.63
N ARG A 148 -38.36 11.91 -7.51
CA ARG A 148 -39.65 11.99 -8.22
C ARG A 148 -40.52 13.10 -7.64
N LEU A 149 -40.47 13.30 -6.33
CA LEU A 149 -41.17 14.39 -5.65
C LEU A 149 -40.65 15.78 -6.05
N THR A 150 -39.40 15.89 -6.53
CA THR A 150 -38.80 17.17 -6.95
C THR A 150 -38.92 17.45 -8.45
N ASN A 151 -39.61 16.59 -9.23
CA ASN A 151 -39.81 16.74 -10.69
C ASN A 151 -38.52 16.92 -11.51
N ILE A 152 -37.37 16.46 -11.03
CA ILE A 152 -36.10 16.56 -11.78
C ILE A 152 -35.95 15.35 -12.70
N GLN A 153 -35.78 15.57 -14.00
CA GLN A 153 -35.61 14.48 -14.95
C GLN A 153 -34.23 13.81 -14.84
N PRO A 154 -34.17 12.46 -14.90
CA PRO A 154 -32.91 11.74 -14.87
C PRO A 154 -32.07 12.00 -16.14
N LEU A 155 -30.74 12.02 -15.99
CA LEU A 155 -29.82 12.19 -17.12
C LEU A 155 -29.99 11.07 -18.17
N LYS A 156 -29.96 11.44 -19.46
CA LYS A 156 -30.04 10.48 -20.57
C LYS A 156 -28.88 9.47 -20.49
N LYS A 157 -29.17 8.19 -20.74
CA LYS A 157 -28.13 7.15 -20.86
C LYS A 157 -27.35 7.40 -22.15
N PRO A 158 -26.01 7.22 -22.16
CA PRO A 158 -25.25 7.32 -23.39
C PRO A 158 -25.77 6.27 -24.38
N VAL A 159 -25.86 6.64 -25.65
CA VAL A 159 -26.26 5.73 -26.72
C VAL A 159 -25.27 4.57 -26.75
N LYS A 160 -25.77 3.33 -26.62
CA LYS A 160 -24.93 2.14 -26.70
C LYS A 160 -24.27 2.12 -28.09
N LYS A 161 -22.94 2.04 -28.13
CA LYS A 161 -22.20 1.89 -29.40
C LYS A 161 -22.70 0.63 -30.11
N LYS A 162 -23.18 0.79 -31.35
CA LYS A 162 -23.63 -0.35 -32.18
C LYS A 162 -22.44 -1.28 -32.42
N LYS A 163 -22.68 -2.59 -32.41
CA LYS A 163 -21.65 -3.58 -32.77
C LYS A 163 -21.25 -3.33 -34.24
N PRO A 164 -19.96 -3.46 -34.58
CA PRO A 164 -19.50 -3.26 -35.96
C PRO A 164 -20.18 -4.26 -36.90
N THR A 165 -20.54 -3.78 -38.10
CA THR A 165 -21.14 -4.64 -39.13
C THR A 165 -20.10 -5.62 -39.68
N LYS A 166 -20.55 -6.72 -40.32
CA LYS A 166 -19.64 -7.71 -40.94
C LYS A 166 -18.66 -7.04 -41.93
N LYS A 167 -19.14 -6.07 -42.72
CA LYS A 167 -18.31 -5.27 -43.65
C LYS A 167 -17.23 -4.45 -42.91
N GLN A 168 -17.59 -3.83 -41.78
CA GLN A 168 -16.63 -3.07 -40.96
C GLN A 168 -15.56 -3.99 -40.35
N LYS A 169 -15.95 -5.18 -39.85
CA LYS A 169 -15.00 -6.18 -39.36
C LYS A 169 -14.00 -6.61 -40.44
N ILE A 170 -14.46 -6.88 -41.66
CA ILE A 170 -13.58 -7.27 -42.77
C ILE A 170 -12.57 -6.16 -43.09
N ARG A 171 -13.01 -4.89 -43.16
CA ARG A 171 -12.11 -3.73 -43.39
C ARG A 171 -11.07 -3.60 -42.28
N GLN A 172 -11.49 -3.80 -41.02
CA GLN A 172 -10.62 -3.74 -39.85
C GLN A 172 -9.58 -4.87 -39.86
N ASN A 173 -9.98 -6.09 -40.24
CA ASN A 173 -9.07 -7.23 -40.35
C ASN A 173 -8.02 -7.03 -41.45
N ARG A 174 -8.39 -6.44 -42.59
CA ARG A 174 -7.42 -6.07 -43.64
C ARG A 174 -6.40 -5.04 -43.15
N PHE A 175 -6.85 -4.06 -42.37
CA PHE A 175 -5.96 -3.07 -41.78
C PHE A 175 -4.98 -3.70 -40.78
N PHE A 176 -5.46 -4.59 -39.92
CA PHE A 176 -4.60 -5.32 -38.99
C PHE A 176 -3.59 -6.23 -39.71
N ALA A 177 -3.99 -6.91 -40.79
CA ALA A 177 -3.08 -7.71 -41.60
C ALA A 177 -1.93 -6.86 -42.17
N LYS A 178 -2.22 -5.63 -42.62
CA LYS A 178 -1.20 -4.68 -43.11
C LYS A 178 -0.26 -4.17 -42.02
N LEU A 179 -0.74 -4.02 -40.78
CA LEU A 179 0.11 -3.60 -39.65
C LEU A 179 0.92 -4.76 -39.07
N ALA A 180 0.43 -5.99 -39.20
CA ALA A 180 1.08 -7.19 -38.69
C ALA A 180 2.33 -7.60 -39.48
N THR A 181 2.48 -7.12 -40.72
CA THR A 181 3.71 -7.34 -41.48
C THR A 181 4.87 -6.55 -40.85
N PRO A 182 5.95 -7.20 -40.39
CA PRO A 182 7.08 -6.52 -39.77
C PRO A 182 7.71 -5.55 -40.76
N LYS A 183 8.06 -4.35 -40.29
CA LYS A 183 8.78 -3.38 -41.13
C LYS A 183 10.19 -3.92 -41.38
N VAL A 184 10.52 -4.18 -42.64
CA VAL A 184 11.90 -4.54 -43.03
C VAL A 184 12.76 -3.30 -42.81
N VAL A 185 13.71 -3.39 -41.87
CA VAL A 185 14.71 -2.34 -41.67
C VAL A 185 15.65 -2.39 -42.89
N PRO A 186 15.83 -1.30 -43.65
CA PRO A 186 16.79 -1.29 -44.74
C PRO A 186 18.16 -1.58 -44.12
N THR A 187 18.79 -2.68 -44.54
CA THR A 187 20.17 -2.97 -44.15
C THR A 187 21.06 -1.88 -44.72
N PRO A 188 21.85 -1.17 -43.90
CA PRO A 188 22.80 -0.20 -44.42
C PRO A 188 23.76 -0.91 -45.38
N PRO A 189 24.18 -0.25 -46.48
CA PRO A 189 25.20 -0.82 -47.36
C PRO A 189 26.43 -1.14 -46.51
N LYS A 190 27.01 -2.33 -46.71
CA LYS A 190 28.26 -2.70 -46.04
C LYS A 190 29.29 -1.63 -46.38
N PRO A 191 29.92 -0.97 -45.39
CA PRO A 191 30.92 0.04 -45.68
C PRO A 191 32.09 -0.63 -46.40
N GLU A 192 32.36 -0.22 -47.64
CA GLU A 192 33.55 -0.63 -48.38
C GLU A 192 34.78 -0.06 -47.68
N ARG A 193 35.38 -0.85 -46.77
CA ARG A 193 36.66 -0.50 -46.18
C ARG A 193 37.74 -0.76 -47.23
N GLN A 194 38.13 0.27 -47.96
CA GLN A 194 39.36 0.23 -48.74
C GLN A 194 40.53 0.05 -47.77
N PHE A 195 41.17 -1.12 -47.79
CA PHE A 195 42.45 -1.36 -47.12
C PHE A 195 43.51 -0.52 -47.84
N LYS A 196 43.60 0.77 -47.49
CA LYS A 196 44.73 1.62 -47.90
C LYS A 196 45.89 1.35 -46.97
N GLU A 197 47.08 1.17 -47.54
CA GLU A 197 48.32 1.10 -46.78
C GLU A 197 48.44 2.31 -45.86
N MET A 198 48.66 2.05 -44.57
CA MET A 198 48.77 3.09 -43.56
C MET A 198 50.03 3.91 -43.83
N SER A 199 49.85 5.18 -44.23
CA SER A 199 50.98 6.08 -44.53
C SER A 199 52.01 6.07 -43.39
N GLN A 200 53.28 5.86 -43.71
CA GLN A 200 54.37 5.79 -42.73
C GLN A 200 54.47 7.07 -41.86
N GLY A 201 54.09 8.23 -42.42
CA GLY A 201 54.00 9.50 -41.68
C GLY A 201 52.95 9.49 -40.57
N ARG A 202 51.80 8.83 -40.78
CA ARG A 202 50.77 8.67 -39.74
C ARG A 202 51.23 7.75 -38.63
N LEU A 203 51.90 6.64 -38.97
CA LEU A 203 52.51 5.73 -38.00
C LEU A 203 53.53 6.47 -37.12
N LYS A 204 54.43 7.27 -37.72
CA LYS A 204 55.39 8.12 -36.98
C LYS A 204 54.71 9.16 -36.07
N ARG A 205 53.52 9.65 -36.45
CA ARG A 205 52.75 10.62 -35.65
C ARG A 205 52.04 9.94 -34.47
N LEU A 206 51.54 8.72 -34.66
CA LEU A 206 50.90 7.91 -33.62
C LEU A 206 51.91 7.27 -32.66
N SER A 207 53.14 7.00 -33.11
CA SER A 207 54.22 6.47 -32.28
C SER A 207 54.87 7.53 -31.38
N ARG A 208 54.57 8.83 -31.58
CA ARG A 208 55.02 9.88 -30.67
C ARG A 208 54.18 9.81 -29.39
N PRO A 209 54.81 9.84 -28.19
CA PRO A 209 54.07 9.85 -26.94
C PRO A 209 53.14 11.07 -26.92
N LYS A 210 51.86 10.82 -26.66
CA LYS A 210 50.85 11.88 -26.61
C LYS A 210 51.14 12.72 -25.37
N ARG A 211 51.66 13.94 -25.57
CA ARG A 211 51.81 14.91 -24.48
C ARG A 211 50.41 15.33 -24.08
N TYR A 212 49.94 14.82 -22.95
CA TYR A 212 48.72 15.32 -22.30
C TYR A 212 49.08 16.69 -21.75
N VAL A 213 48.74 17.73 -22.51
CA VAL A 213 48.72 19.08 -21.97
C VAL A 213 47.41 19.15 -21.22
N ASP A 214 47.47 19.33 -19.90
CA ASP A 214 46.29 19.62 -19.11
C ASP A 214 45.71 20.93 -19.66
N GLU A 215 44.64 20.81 -20.44
CA GLU A 215 43.88 21.96 -20.89
C GLU A 215 43.35 22.63 -19.62
N VAL A 216 44.00 23.71 -19.19
CA VAL A 216 43.49 24.59 -18.15
C VAL A 216 42.13 25.03 -18.64
N LYS A 217 41.07 24.42 -18.09
CA LYS A 217 39.70 24.76 -18.44
C LYS A 217 39.55 26.24 -18.17
N THR A 218 39.39 27.01 -19.24
CA THR A 218 39.16 28.45 -19.12
C THR A 218 37.98 28.66 -18.19
N PRO A 219 38.03 29.66 -17.29
CA PRO A 219 36.88 29.99 -16.46
C PRO A 219 35.66 30.18 -17.35
N TRP A 220 34.51 29.69 -16.89
CA TRP A 220 33.30 29.72 -17.71
C TRP A 220 32.86 31.17 -17.90
N GLU A 221 32.88 31.64 -19.15
CA GLU A 221 32.42 32.97 -19.54
C GLU A 221 31.12 32.89 -20.34
N LEU A 222 30.22 33.84 -20.09
CA LEU A 222 28.99 33.99 -20.87
C LEU A 222 29.33 34.45 -22.29
N THR A 223 29.10 33.57 -23.26
CA THR A 223 29.21 33.91 -24.69
C THR A 223 28.25 35.05 -25.06
N GLU A 224 28.57 35.81 -26.10
CA GLU A 224 27.73 36.93 -26.55
C GLU A 224 26.30 36.51 -26.88
N THR A 225 26.14 35.29 -27.40
CA THR A 225 24.83 34.71 -27.72
C THR A 225 24.01 34.43 -26.46
N MET A 226 24.65 33.98 -25.37
CA MET A 226 23.99 33.78 -24.08
C MET A 226 23.57 35.10 -23.44
N ARG A 227 24.38 36.17 -23.55
CA ARG A 227 24.02 37.50 -23.03
C ARG A 227 22.78 38.09 -23.71
N LYS A 228 22.61 37.84 -25.01
CA LYS A 228 21.48 38.34 -25.82
C LYS A 228 20.30 37.36 -25.90
N TYR A 229 20.39 36.20 -25.23
CA TYR A 229 19.37 35.15 -25.34
C TYR A 229 18.04 35.57 -24.69
N LYS A 230 16.97 35.55 -25.48
CA LYS A 230 15.60 35.75 -24.99
C LYS A 230 14.95 34.39 -24.73
N PRO A 231 14.58 34.05 -23.48
CA PRO A 231 14.03 32.74 -23.16
C PRO A 231 12.68 32.53 -23.85
N THR A 232 12.50 31.35 -24.42
CA THR A 232 11.23 30.95 -25.05
C THR A 232 10.11 30.89 -24.03
N LYS A 233 8.85 31.00 -24.48
CA LYS A 233 7.66 30.89 -23.61
C LYS A 233 7.68 29.61 -22.78
N ARG A 234 8.10 28.48 -23.36
CA ARG A 234 8.23 27.19 -22.68
C ARG A 234 9.23 27.24 -21.52
N ILE A 235 10.40 27.85 -21.72
CA ILE A 235 11.42 27.99 -20.68
C ILE A 235 10.89 28.87 -19.55
N LYS A 236 10.18 29.96 -19.88
CA LYS A 236 9.51 30.80 -18.87
C LYS A 236 8.47 30.01 -18.06
N THR A 237 7.70 29.13 -18.70
CA THR A 237 6.74 28.25 -17.99
C THR A 237 7.44 27.24 -17.09
N MET A 238 8.52 26.62 -17.57
CA MET A 238 9.30 25.65 -16.78
C MET A 238 10.05 26.29 -15.61
N ALA A 239 10.42 27.57 -15.74
CA ALA A 239 11.08 28.33 -14.67
C ALA A 239 10.13 28.78 -13.55
N LYS A 240 8.81 28.72 -13.76
CA LYS A 240 7.85 28.99 -12.69
C LYS A 240 7.95 27.87 -11.64
N PRO A 241 7.92 28.19 -10.33
CA PRO A 241 7.87 27.18 -9.29
C PRO A 241 6.64 26.30 -9.49
N ASN A 242 6.81 24.99 -9.30
CA ASN A 242 5.70 24.06 -9.35
C ASN A 242 4.95 24.14 -8.01
N GLU A 243 3.87 24.94 -7.98
CA GLU A 243 2.95 25.00 -6.85
C GLU A 243 2.23 23.65 -6.71
N ARG A 244 2.74 22.81 -5.81
CA ARG A 244 2.05 21.58 -5.41
C ARG A 244 1.08 21.94 -4.30
N GLU A 245 -0.16 21.49 -4.41
CA GLU A 245 -1.09 21.52 -3.28
C GLU A 245 -0.44 20.77 -2.11
N ASN A 246 -0.24 21.49 -1.01
CA ASN A 246 0.50 21.03 0.16
C ASN A 246 -0.33 20.02 0.96
N VAL A 247 -0.52 18.80 0.44
CA VAL A 247 -1.31 17.75 1.10
C VAL A 247 -0.68 17.28 2.43
N HIS A 248 0.60 17.60 2.68
CA HIS A 248 1.38 17.09 3.82
C HIS A 248 1.95 18.17 4.75
N ILE A 249 1.63 19.45 4.53
CA ILE A 249 1.98 20.48 5.52
C ILE A 249 0.79 20.55 6.48
N ASN A 250 0.99 20.10 7.71
CA ASN A 250 0.05 20.40 8.80
C ASN A 250 -0.23 21.91 8.74
N GLU A 251 -1.51 22.29 8.56
CA GLU A 251 -1.95 23.68 8.41
C GLU A 251 -1.47 24.61 9.54
N ASN A 252 -1.02 24.03 10.65
CA ASN A 252 -0.34 24.71 11.76
C ASN A 252 1.10 24.17 11.94
N PRO A 253 2.11 24.75 11.28
CA PRO A 253 3.52 24.39 11.52
C PRO A 253 3.97 24.69 12.96
N GLU A 254 3.19 25.48 13.70
CA GLU A 254 3.47 25.92 15.08
C GLU A 254 3.21 24.85 16.15
N LYS A 255 2.49 23.77 15.82
CA LYS A 255 2.12 22.75 16.82
C LYS A 255 3.24 21.74 17.03
N VAL A 256 4.41 22.24 17.45
CA VAL A 256 5.50 21.42 17.95
C VAL A 256 5.08 20.83 19.31
N SER A 257 5.34 19.55 19.54
CA SER A 257 5.03 18.96 20.85
C SER A 257 5.84 19.65 21.96
N PRO A 258 5.27 19.91 23.15
CA PRO A 258 6.00 20.58 24.24
C PRO A 258 7.24 19.79 24.70
N ASN A 259 7.22 18.47 24.53
CA ASN A 259 8.37 17.61 24.80
C ASN A 259 9.52 17.85 23.81
N ALA A 260 9.23 18.19 22.56
CA ALA A 260 10.27 18.50 21.57
C ALA A 260 10.95 19.85 21.86
N LEU A 261 10.21 20.83 22.38
CA LEU A 261 10.76 22.13 22.79
C LEU A 261 11.67 22.03 24.02
N THR A 262 11.40 21.08 24.91
CA THR A 262 12.16 20.89 26.17
C THR A 262 13.19 19.76 26.10
N TYR A 263 13.33 19.11 24.94
CA TYR A 263 14.19 17.94 24.79
C TYR A 263 15.67 18.32 24.90
N LYS A 264 16.37 17.70 25.85
CA LYS A 264 17.83 17.77 25.98
C LYS A 264 18.46 16.58 25.24
N PRO A 265 19.28 16.82 24.19
CA PRO A 265 19.90 15.74 23.44
C PRO A 265 20.88 14.96 24.31
N SER A 266 20.89 13.62 24.13
CA SER A 266 21.83 12.73 24.82
C SER A 266 23.28 13.01 24.38
N ALA A 267 24.25 12.60 25.20
CA ALA A 267 25.67 12.78 24.91
C ALA A 267 26.06 12.20 23.53
N ARG A 268 25.53 11.02 23.19
CA ARG A 268 25.73 10.38 21.88
C ARG A 268 25.14 11.18 20.72
N ILE A 269 23.97 11.80 20.90
CA ILE A 269 23.37 12.65 19.86
C ILE A 269 24.24 13.89 19.65
N LYS A 270 24.77 14.47 20.72
CA LYS A 270 25.72 15.59 20.63
C LYS A 270 26.99 15.20 19.88
N GLU A 271 27.57 14.04 20.21
CA GLU A 271 28.75 13.48 19.54
C GLU A 271 28.50 13.24 18.04
N MET A 272 27.39 12.59 17.68
CA MET A 272 27.04 12.36 16.26
C MET A 272 26.66 13.65 15.51
N SER A 273 26.20 14.68 16.22
CA SER A 273 25.83 15.97 15.62
C SER A 273 27.03 16.89 15.38
N GLN A 274 28.17 16.62 16.02
CA GLN A 274 29.39 17.34 15.71
C GLN A 274 29.77 17.01 14.27
N PRO A 275 29.98 18.01 13.41
CA PRO A 275 30.48 17.75 12.07
C PRO A 275 31.80 17.00 12.22
N LEU A 276 31.98 15.89 11.51
CA LEU A 276 33.26 15.20 11.49
C LEU A 276 34.31 16.23 11.06
N THR A 277 35.19 16.59 11.99
CA THR A 277 36.31 17.50 11.76
C THR A 277 37.26 16.81 10.81
N MET A 278 37.04 17.01 9.51
CA MET A 278 37.70 16.33 8.41
C MET A 278 37.37 14.82 8.38
N HIS A 279 36.64 14.39 7.35
CA HIS A 279 36.76 13.01 6.91
C HIS A 279 38.22 12.77 6.52
N GLU A 280 39.03 12.17 7.39
CA GLU A 280 40.38 11.67 7.06
C GLU A 280 40.35 10.73 5.83
N ALA A 281 39.18 10.18 5.51
CA ALA A 281 38.93 9.41 4.29
C ALA A 281 39.03 10.22 2.98
N ASN A 282 38.92 11.56 3.02
CA ASN A 282 39.03 12.43 1.85
C ASN A 282 40.36 13.21 1.78
N THR A 283 41.20 13.16 2.82
CA THR A 283 42.54 13.75 2.80
C THR A 283 43.57 12.85 2.13
N VAL A 284 43.29 11.54 2.06
CA VAL A 284 44.04 10.63 1.19
C VAL A 284 43.28 10.57 -0.14
N PRO A 285 43.86 10.99 -1.28
CA PRO A 285 43.23 10.76 -2.56
C PRO A 285 42.91 9.27 -2.69
N ALA A 286 41.68 8.93 -3.08
CA ALA A 286 41.15 7.57 -3.11
C ALA A 286 42.01 6.56 -3.91
N ASP A 287 42.97 7.06 -4.70
CA ASP A 287 43.89 6.32 -5.55
C ASP A 287 45.23 5.94 -4.87
N ILE A 288 45.48 6.37 -3.64
CA ILE A 288 46.68 5.97 -2.86
C ILE A 288 46.26 5.17 -1.62
N LYS A 289 45.57 4.05 -1.85
CA LYS A 289 45.65 2.95 -0.90
C LYS A 289 46.92 2.20 -1.26
N GLU A 290 47.93 2.24 -0.39
CA GLU A 290 49.24 1.62 -0.65
C GLU A 290 49.14 0.13 -1.02
N ASP A 291 48.05 -0.54 -0.62
CA ASP A 291 47.68 -1.87 -1.10
C ASP A 291 46.15 -1.99 -1.31
N PRO A 292 45.66 -2.14 -2.55
CA PRO A 292 44.24 -2.34 -2.86
C PRO A 292 43.65 -3.60 -2.21
N PHE A 293 44.50 -4.57 -1.89
CA PHE A 293 44.12 -5.87 -1.30
C PHE A 293 44.34 -5.93 0.21
N ALA A 294 44.84 -4.86 0.85
CA ALA A 294 45.03 -4.85 2.29
C ALA A 294 43.68 -4.88 3.02
N ILE A 295 43.47 -5.94 3.80
CA ILE A 295 42.31 -6.10 4.66
C ILE A 295 42.51 -5.24 5.91
N ALA A 296 41.50 -4.45 6.30
CA ALA A 296 41.60 -3.62 7.49
C ALA A 296 41.89 -4.48 8.74
N PRO A 297 42.76 -4.05 9.67
CA PRO A 297 43.14 -4.83 10.85
C PRO A 297 41.94 -5.17 11.75
N ASN A 298 40.91 -4.33 11.75
CA ASN A 298 39.68 -4.58 12.48
C ASN A 298 38.79 -5.65 11.83
N ALA A 299 38.86 -5.80 10.50
CA ALA A 299 38.15 -6.87 9.81
C ALA A 299 38.77 -8.24 10.12
N LEU A 300 40.11 -8.31 10.24
CA LEU A 300 40.83 -9.53 10.67
C LEU A 300 40.49 -9.95 12.11
N LYS A 301 40.24 -8.98 13.00
CA LYS A 301 39.89 -9.21 14.41
C LYS A 301 38.39 -9.41 14.65
N TYR A 302 37.55 -9.23 13.63
CA TYR A 302 36.11 -9.25 13.80
C TYR A 302 35.60 -10.66 14.08
N LYS A 303 34.86 -10.82 15.19
CA LYS A 303 34.13 -12.04 15.52
C LYS A 303 32.66 -11.86 15.12
N ALA A 304 32.16 -12.76 14.28
CA ALA A 304 30.76 -12.75 13.86
C ALA A 304 29.82 -12.80 15.08
N SER A 305 28.82 -11.91 15.09
CA SER A 305 27.80 -11.89 16.15
C SER A 305 26.97 -13.17 16.16
N SER A 306 26.36 -13.50 17.31
CA SER A 306 25.50 -14.69 17.46
C SER A 306 24.42 -14.74 16.38
N ARG A 307 23.77 -13.61 16.10
CA ARG A 307 22.75 -13.48 15.05
C ARG A 307 23.28 -13.80 13.65
N ILE A 308 24.51 -13.40 13.33
CA ILE A 308 25.11 -13.70 12.02
C ILE A 308 25.38 -15.21 11.90
N LYS A 309 25.78 -15.86 13.00
CA LYS A 309 25.95 -17.32 13.04
C LYS A 309 24.62 -18.04 12.85
N GLU A 310 23.56 -17.63 13.56
CA GLU A 310 22.20 -18.17 13.41
C GLU A 310 21.65 -18.01 11.98
N LEU A 311 21.96 -16.90 11.30
CA LEU A 311 21.54 -16.68 9.92
C LEU A 311 22.37 -17.45 8.89
N ALA A 312 23.61 -17.80 9.24
CA ALA A 312 24.50 -18.60 8.41
C ALA A 312 24.19 -20.10 8.52
N GLU A 313 23.48 -20.53 9.57
CA GLU A 313 23.01 -21.91 9.69
C GLU A 313 22.03 -22.23 8.55
N PRO A 314 22.26 -23.33 7.80
CA PRO A 314 21.40 -23.69 6.68
C PRO A 314 20.02 -24.02 7.20
N LYS A 315 19.03 -23.25 6.75
CA LYS A 315 17.64 -23.46 7.12
C LYS A 315 17.05 -24.56 6.25
N GLU A 316 16.82 -25.73 6.83
CA GLU A 316 16.09 -26.81 6.17
C GLU A 316 14.68 -26.33 5.83
N PHE A 317 14.41 -26.16 4.54
CA PHE A 317 13.10 -25.79 4.05
C PHE A 317 12.42 -27.06 3.56
N GLU A 318 11.44 -27.55 4.30
CA GLU A 318 10.56 -28.60 3.80
C GLU A 318 9.86 -28.06 2.55
N ASN A 319 10.12 -28.68 1.40
CA ASN A 319 9.50 -28.36 0.13
C ASN A 319 8.02 -28.80 0.12
N THR A 320 7.19 -28.12 0.92
CA THR A 320 5.73 -28.27 0.94
C THR A 320 5.05 -27.97 -0.40
N HIS A 321 5.81 -27.42 -1.35
CA HIS A 321 5.36 -27.10 -2.70
C HIS A 321 5.46 -28.25 -3.69
N ILE A 322 6.23 -29.30 -3.40
CA ILE A 322 6.29 -30.50 -4.25
C ILE A 322 5.20 -31.43 -3.76
N ARG A 323 4.08 -31.49 -4.50
CA ARG A 323 3.05 -32.49 -4.25
C ARG A 323 3.62 -33.87 -4.57
N GLU A 324 3.33 -34.85 -3.73
CA GLU A 324 3.75 -36.26 -3.92
C GLU A 324 3.36 -36.80 -5.31
N ASN A 325 2.26 -36.30 -5.89
CA ASN A 325 1.87 -36.59 -7.26
C ASN A 325 1.66 -35.28 -8.05
N PRO A 326 2.60 -34.91 -8.94
CA PRO A 326 2.54 -33.64 -9.67
C PRO A 326 1.36 -33.56 -10.64
N PHE A 327 0.76 -34.71 -11.00
CA PHE A 327 -0.38 -34.80 -11.91
C PHE A 327 -1.73 -34.90 -11.20
N ALA A 328 -1.75 -34.97 -9.86
CA ALA A 328 -3.00 -35.03 -9.11
C ALA A 328 -3.74 -33.68 -9.14
N ILE A 329 -4.83 -33.63 -9.90
CA ILE A 329 -5.76 -32.51 -9.94
C ILE A 329 -6.65 -32.59 -8.69
N SER A 330 -6.84 -31.47 -7.99
CA SER A 330 -7.70 -31.47 -6.80
C SER A 330 -9.16 -31.78 -7.19
N PRO A 331 -9.91 -32.53 -6.37
CA PRO A 331 -11.31 -32.86 -6.68
C PRO A 331 -12.20 -31.63 -6.80
N ALA A 332 -11.82 -30.53 -6.12
CA ALA A 332 -12.49 -29.23 -6.27
C ALA A 332 -12.26 -28.61 -7.65
N ALA A 333 -11.07 -28.77 -8.25
CA ALA A 333 -10.79 -28.28 -9.60
C ALA A 333 -11.56 -29.07 -10.66
N LEU A 334 -11.75 -30.39 -10.49
CA LEU A 334 -12.58 -31.20 -11.38
C LEU A 334 -14.07 -30.80 -11.33
N LYS A 335 -14.56 -30.39 -10.15
CA LYS A 335 -15.95 -29.93 -9.96
C LYS A 335 -16.16 -28.46 -10.31
N ALA A 336 -15.09 -27.69 -10.51
CA ALA A 336 -15.17 -26.25 -10.74
C ALA A 336 -15.69 -25.96 -12.16
N LYS A 337 -16.83 -25.27 -12.26
CA LYS A 337 -17.34 -24.75 -13.54
C LYS A 337 -16.70 -23.39 -13.83
N ALA A 338 -16.24 -23.20 -15.06
CA ALA A 338 -15.63 -21.93 -15.48
C ALA A 338 -16.63 -20.77 -15.38
N THR A 339 -16.19 -19.65 -14.81
CA THR A 339 -17.04 -18.44 -14.73
C THR A 339 -17.31 -17.89 -16.13
N PRO A 340 -18.47 -17.25 -16.38
CA PRO A 340 -18.80 -16.70 -17.71
C PRO A 340 -17.76 -15.70 -18.22
N ARG A 341 -17.08 -14.98 -17.32
CA ARG A 341 -15.96 -14.10 -17.67
C ARG A 341 -14.72 -14.86 -18.14
N LEU A 342 -14.36 -15.96 -17.48
CA LEU A 342 -13.25 -16.82 -17.91
C LEU A 342 -13.57 -17.47 -19.26
N ILE A 343 -14.80 -17.92 -19.49
CA ILE A 343 -15.25 -18.41 -20.80
C ILE A 343 -15.12 -17.31 -21.87
N ALA A 344 -15.48 -16.06 -21.55
CA ALA A 344 -15.34 -14.94 -22.47
C ALA A 344 -13.89 -14.52 -22.74
N LEU A 345 -12.98 -14.71 -21.77
CA LEU A 345 -11.55 -14.44 -21.90
C LEU A 345 -10.79 -15.58 -22.58
N ALA A 346 -11.25 -16.82 -22.41
CA ALA A 346 -10.73 -18.00 -23.08
C ALA A 346 -11.12 -18.04 -24.56
N LYS A 347 -12.17 -17.31 -24.95
CA LYS A 347 -12.38 -16.99 -26.37
C LYS A 347 -11.18 -16.16 -26.83
N PRO A 348 -10.50 -16.54 -27.92
CA PRO A 348 -9.33 -15.82 -28.41
C PRO A 348 -9.68 -14.34 -28.59
N LYS A 349 -8.80 -13.44 -28.16
CA LYS A 349 -8.93 -11.99 -28.38
C LYS A 349 -8.77 -11.70 -29.88
N GLY A 350 -9.80 -11.96 -30.67
CA GLY A 350 -9.79 -11.71 -32.11
C GLY A 350 -10.82 -12.46 -32.96
N GLY A 351 -12.12 -12.37 -32.64
CA GLY A 351 -13.23 -12.86 -33.50
C GLY A 351 -14.30 -11.82 -33.83
#